data_AF-X1B462-F1
#
_entry.id   AF-X1B462-F1
#
_cell.length_a   1.000
_cell.length_b   1.000
_cell.length_c   1.000
_cell.angle_alpha   90.00
_cell.angle_beta   90.00
_cell.angle_gamma   90.00
#
_symmetry.space_group_name_H-M   'P 1'
#
loop_
_entity.id
_entity.type
_entity.pdbx_description
1 polymer ?
#
loop_
_entity_poly.entity_id
_entity_poly.type
_entity_poly.pdbx_seq_one_letter_code
_entity_poly.pdbx_strand_id
1 'polypeptide(L)' 'DQDKLPSLLELKYQSITDAAEELGGVDKIKETFIAFQEYLYARRVA' A
#
# COMPACT_ATOMS: atom_id res chain seq x y z
N ASP A 1 10.88 2.69 0.72
CA ASP A 1 9.85 3.50 1.42
C ASP A 1 8.62 2.68 1.80
N GLN A 2 8.74 1.66 2.65
CA GLN A 2 7.55 0.96 3.18
C GLN A 2 6.89 1.73 4.32
N ASP A 3 7.60 2.71 4.90
CA ASP A 3 7.14 3.54 6.02
C ASP A 3 6.00 4.51 5.65
N LYS A 4 5.75 4.73 4.36
CA LYS A 4 4.69 5.64 3.86
C LYS A 4 3.36 4.93 3.64
N LEU A 5 3.36 3.59 3.61
CA LEU A 5 2.16 2.78 3.43
C LEU A 5 1.09 3.11 4.50
N PRO A 6 1.42 3.11 5.81
CA PRO A 6 0.43 3.33 6.86
C PRO A 6 -0.22 4.71 6.73
N SER A 7 0.59 5.73 6.43
CA SER A 7 0.14 7.12 6.32
C SER A 7 -0.80 7.32 5.13
N LEU A 8 -0.58 6.63 4.01
CA LEU A 8 -1.45 6.71 2.83
C LEU A 8 -2.79 6.00 3.05
N LEU A 9 -2.78 4.89 3.76
CA LEU A 9 -4.00 4.17 4.12
C LEU A 9 -4.83 4.98 5.11
N GLU A 10 -4.21 5.54 6.15
CA GLU A 10 -4.90 6.43 7.10
C GLU A 10 -5.46 7.68 6.41
N LEU A 11 -4.75 8.27 5.44
CA LEU A 11 -5.24 9.45 4.72
C LEU A 11 -6.51 9.16 3.88
N LYS A 12 -6.58 7.97 3.26
CA LYS A 12 -7.67 7.61 2.33
C LYS A 12 -8.84 6.91 3.04
N TYR A 13 -8.56 6.11 4.06
CA TYR A 13 -9.52 5.24 4.73
C TYR A 13 -9.74 5.59 6.20
N GLN A 14 -9.15 6.69 6.69
CA GLN A 14 -9.18 7.14 8.09
C GLN A 14 -8.43 6.23 9.09
N SER A 15 -8.38 4.92 8.85
CA SER A 15 -7.57 3.98 9.63
C SER A 15 -7.05 2.80 8.79
N ILE A 16 -6.00 2.14 9.28
CA ILE A 16 -5.44 0.92 8.66
C ILE A 16 -6.45 -0.24 8.74
N THR A 17 -7.23 -0.30 9.83
CA THR A 17 -8.24 -1.34 10.04
C THR A 17 -9.37 -1.23 9.03
N ASP A 18 -9.89 -0.02 8.80
CA ASP A 18 -10.94 0.23 7.81
C ASP A 18 -10.43 -0.06 6.39
N ALA A 19 -9.18 0.34 6.09
CA ALA A 19 -8.54 -0.03 4.84
C ALA A 19 -8.43 -1.54 4.69
N ALA A 20 -8.10 -2.28 5.76
CA ALA A 20 -8.00 -3.73 5.74
C ALA A 20 -9.37 -4.40 5.53
N GLU A 21 -10.44 -3.90 6.14
CA GLU A 21 -11.79 -4.42 5.90
C GLU A 21 -12.23 -4.17 4.44
N GLU A 22 -11.95 -2.98 3.90
CA GLU A 22 -12.40 -2.60 2.56
C GLU A 22 -11.54 -3.24 1.44
N LEU A 23 -10.24 -3.44 1.68
CA LEU A 23 -9.29 -3.98 0.70
C LEU A 23 -9.08 -5.51 0.84
N GLY A 24 -9.73 -6.15 1.81
CA GLY A 24 -9.71 -7.60 1.99
C GLY A 24 -8.48 -8.13 2.74
N GLY A 25 -7.93 -7.34 3.65
CA GLY A 25 -6.91 -7.72 4.62
C GLY A 25 -5.59 -6.96 4.48
N VAL A 26 -4.88 -6.79 5.60
CA VAL A 26 -3.57 -6.10 5.66
C VAL A 26 -2.53 -6.75 4.75
N ASP A 27 -2.55 -8.08 4.63
CA ASP A 27 -1.60 -8.83 3.79
C ASP A 27 -1.76 -8.48 2.30
N LYS A 28 -3.01 -8.39 1.83
CA LYS A 28 -3.33 -8.04 0.44
C LYS A 28 -2.96 -6.59 0.12
N ILE A 29 -3.11 -5.69 1.10
CA ILE A 29 -2.68 -4.30 0.98
C ILE A 29 -1.16 -4.22 0.83
N LYS A 30 -0.42 -4.93 1.67
CA LYS A 30 1.05 -4.96 1.61
C LYS A 30 1.53 -5.52 0.27
N GLU A 31 0.97 -6.64 -0.18
CA GLU A 31 1.31 -7.26 -1.47
C GLU A 31 1.06 -6.29 -2.64
N THR A 32 -0.11 -5.67 -2.68
CA THR A 32 -0.48 -4.69 -3.72
C THR A 32 0.48 -3.51 -3.73
N PHE A 33 0.88 -3.02 -2.55
CA PHE A 33 1.78 -1.87 -2.47
C PHE A 33 3.22 -2.21 -2.84
N ILE A 34 3.72 -3.39 -2.46
CA ILE A 34 5.02 -3.88 -2.89
C ILE A 34 5.03 -4.05 -4.41
N ALA A 35 4.01 -4.66 -5.00
CA ALA A 35 3.88 -4.78 -6.46
C ALA A 35 3.84 -3.42 -7.15
N PHE A 36 3.16 -2.43 -6.56
CA PHE A 36 3.14 -1.06 -7.07
C PHE A 36 4.51 -0.38 -6.98
N GLN A 37 5.25 -0.59 -5.89
CA GLN A 37 6.62 -0.12 -5.75
C GLN A 37 7.55 -0.79 -6.76
N GLU A 38 7.48 -2.11 -6.93
CA GLU A 38 8.23 -2.84 -7.94
C GLU A 38 7.94 -2.29 -9.34
N TYR A 39 6.67 -2.04 -9.68
CA TYR A 39 6.30 -1.43 -10.95
C TYR A 39 6.93 -0.04 -11.14
N LEU A 40 6.89 0.82 -10.12
CA LEU A 40 7.48 2.15 -10.16
C LEU A 40 9.01 2.13 -10.25
N TYR A 41 9.67 1.28 -9.47
CA TYR A 41 11.13 1.16 -9.49
C TYR A 41 11.63 0.46 -10.75
N ALA A 42 10.95 -0.58 -11.23
CA ALA A 42 11.26 -1.23 -12.51
C ALA A 42 11.18 -0.23 -13.67
N ARG A 43 10.26 0.73 -13.61
CA ARG A 43 10.12 1.80 -14.62
C ARG A 43 11.07 2.98 -14.41
N ARG A 44 11.64 3.14 -13.22
CA ARG A 44 12.62 4.21 -12.89
C ARG A 44 14.07 3.81 -13.18
N VAL A 45 14.32 2.54 -13.50
CA VAL A 45 15.62 2.00 -13.93
C VAL A 45 15.73 1.92 -15.48
N ALA A 46 14.85 2.61 -16.21
CA ALA A 46 14.93 2.76 -17.67
C ALA A 46 15.42 4.15 -18.07
#